data_AF-A0A2C1KBV5-F1
#
_entry.id   AF-A0A2C1KBV5-F1
#
_cell.length_a   1.000
_cell.length_b   1.000
_cell.length_c   1.000
_cell.angle_alpha   90.00
_cell.angle_beta   90.00
_cell.angle_gamma   90.00
#
_symmetry.space_group_name_H-M   'P 1'
#
loop_
_entity.id
_entity.type
_entity.pdbx_description
1 polymer ?
#
loop_
_entity_poly.entity_id
_entity_poly.type
_entity_poly.pdbx_seq_one_letter_code
_entity_poly.pdbx_strand_id
1 'polypeptide(L)'
;MTFDFYTFNSKFSIGEDFIMKNGEVIAEGNVFLFQVLLGYPAYLIVNTKNEFCLPLVVKTEPITSVLPEYEFFDGSQRPHKYLYEVDFIYQKKPRKFNVMAVDAAHARDLIEMNHKKAEFKLIKRIKGEKISC
;
A
#
# COMPACT_ATOMS: atom_id res chain seq x y z
N MET A 1 -13.77 5.17 -13.79
CA MET A 1 -13.90 4.62 -12.42
C MET A 1 -13.10 5.52 -11.49
N THR A 2 -13.60 5.82 -10.30
CA THR A 2 -12.86 6.59 -9.29
C THR A 2 -12.81 5.82 -7.97
N PHE A 3 -11.71 5.96 -7.23
CA PHE A 3 -11.62 5.42 -5.87
C PHE A 3 -10.76 6.29 -4.96
N ASP A 4 -10.91 6.07 -3.66
CA ASP A 4 -10.21 6.82 -2.63
C ASP A 4 -9.24 5.93 -1.85
N PHE A 5 -8.10 6.50 -1.45
CA PHE A 5 -7.28 5.98 -0.38
C PHE A 5 -6.84 7.10 0.56
N TYR A 6 -6.40 6.71 1.75
CA TYR A 6 -6.06 7.65 2.81
C TYR A 6 -4.64 7.41 3.29
N THR A 7 -3.93 8.49 3.57
CA THR A 7 -2.72 8.50 4.39
C THR A 7 -3.07 9.07 5.77
N PHE A 8 -2.06 9.29 6.61
CA PHE A 8 -2.29 9.88 7.94
C PHE A 8 -2.88 11.30 7.85
N ASN A 9 -2.43 12.11 6.89
CA ASN A 9 -2.79 13.53 6.78
C ASN A 9 -3.54 13.89 5.50
N SER A 10 -3.81 12.93 4.61
CA SER A 10 -4.35 13.25 3.29
C SER A 10 -5.31 12.20 2.79
N LYS A 11 -6.34 12.68 2.10
CA LYS A 11 -7.20 11.88 1.23
C LYS A 11 -6.68 12.00 -0.20
N PHE A 12 -6.52 10.88 -0.87
CA PHE A 12 -6.26 10.84 -2.30
C PHE A 12 -7.47 10.27 -3.02
N SER A 13 -7.84 10.88 -4.14
CA SER A 13 -8.90 10.41 -5.03
C SER A 13 -8.30 10.19 -6.41
N ILE A 14 -8.41 8.96 -6.90
CA ILE A 14 -7.81 8.51 -8.15
C ILE A 14 -8.91 8.38 -9.20
N GLY A 15 -8.75 9.08 -10.32
CA GLY A 15 -9.54 8.89 -11.53
C GLY A 15 -8.74 8.19 -12.62
N GLU A 16 -9.38 7.94 -13.77
CA GLU A 16 -8.72 7.33 -14.93
C GLU A 16 -7.62 8.23 -15.51
N ASP A 17 -7.82 9.55 -15.43
CA ASP A 17 -6.89 10.52 -16.00
C ASP A 17 -6.51 11.68 -15.06
N PHE A 18 -6.73 11.52 -13.75
CA PHE A 18 -6.34 12.51 -12.77
C PHE A 18 -6.02 11.91 -11.40
N ILE A 19 -5.27 12.66 -10.60
CA ILE A 19 -5.02 12.40 -9.19
C ILE A 19 -5.35 13.66 -8.40
N MET A 20 -6.19 13.52 -7.37
CA MET A 20 -6.47 14.60 -6.43
C MET A 20 -5.89 14.29 -5.05
N LYS A 21 -5.46 15.33 -4.34
CA LYS A 21 -5.08 15.30 -2.92
C LYS A 21 -5.91 16.33 -2.18
N ASN A 22 -6.65 15.92 -1.16
CA ASN A 22 -7.51 16.78 -0.34
C ASN A 22 -8.48 17.67 -1.15
N GLY A 23 -8.96 17.17 -2.29
CA GLY A 23 -9.90 17.90 -3.16
C GLY A 23 -9.24 18.79 -4.22
N GLU A 24 -7.90 18.87 -4.27
CA GLU A 24 -7.16 19.60 -5.29
C GLU A 24 -6.51 18.63 -6.29
N VAL A 25 -6.60 18.94 -7.58
CA VAL A 25 -5.93 18.15 -8.63
C VAL A 25 -4.42 18.39 -8.55
N ILE A 26 -3.65 17.33 -8.36
CA ILE A 26 -2.19 17.39 -8.27
C ILE A 26 -1.49 16.82 -9.51
N ALA A 27 -2.20 16.05 -10.33
CA ALA A 27 -1.70 15.53 -11.60
C ALA A 27 -2.86 15.19 -12.54
N GLU A 28 -2.64 15.39 -13.84
CA GLU A 28 -3.58 15.04 -14.93
C GLU A 28 -2.83 14.29 -16.05
N GLY A 29 -3.47 13.29 -16.64
CA GLY A 29 -2.86 12.40 -17.61
C GLY A 29 -3.22 10.94 -17.35
N ASN A 30 -2.82 10.03 -18.24
CA ASN A 30 -3.14 8.60 -18.07
C ASN A 30 -2.46 8.06 -16.81
N VAL A 31 -3.26 7.60 -15.84
CA VAL A 31 -2.79 7.14 -14.54
C VAL A 31 -2.54 5.64 -14.56
N PHE A 32 -1.31 5.24 -14.27
CA PHE A 32 -0.91 3.86 -14.02
C PHE A 32 -0.59 3.66 -12.53
N LEU A 33 -1.25 2.66 -11.93
CA LEU A 33 -1.16 2.35 -10.50
C LEU A 33 -0.13 1.25 -10.28
N PHE A 34 1.10 1.63 -9.98
CA PHE A 34 2.15 0.65 -9.70
C PHE A 34 1.98 0.04 -8.31
N GLN A 35 1.71 0.87 -7.30
CA GLN A 35 1.52 0.41 -5.93
C GLN A 35 0.48 1.28 -5.21
N VAL A 36 -0.56 0.63 -4.68
CA VAL A 36 -1.58 1.20 -3.80
C VAL A 36 -1.91 0.09 -2.80
N LEU A 37 -1.18 0.01 -1.69
CA LEU A 37 -1.30 -1.07 -0.75
C LEU A 37 -1.17 -0.56 0.68
N LEU A 38 -2.01 -1.07 1.57
CA LEU A 38 -2.00 -0.69 2.98
C LEU A 38 -0.58 -0.79 3.56
N GLY A 39 -0.16 0.23 4.29
CA GLY A 39 1.14 0.32 4.93
C GLY A 39 2.33 0.63 4.05
N TYR A 40 2.14 0.67 2.73
CA TYR A 40 3.13 1.22 1.83
C TYR A 40 2.78 2.61 1.31
N PRO A 41 3.80 3.42 0.97
CA PRO A 41 3.63 4.55 0.06
C PRO A 41 2.93 4.11 -1.22
N ALA A 42 1.99 4.93 -1.70
CA ALA A 42 1.49 4.76 -3.05
C ALA A 42 2.56 5.22 -4.05
N TYR A 43 2.64 4.51 -5.17
CA TYR A 43 3.43 4.89 -6.33
C TYR A 43 2.50 4.94 -7.54
N LEU A 44 2.18 6.16 -7.95
CA LEU A 44 1.26 6.45 -9.05
C LEU A 44 2.08 7.08 -10.18
N ILE A 45 1.99 6.53 -11.39
CA ILE A 45 2.72 7.00 -12.56
C ILE A 45 1.71 7.68 -13.48
N VAL A 46 1.95 8.95 -13.81
CA VAL A 46 1.05 9.73 -14.66
C VAL A 46 1.78 10.08 -15.94
N ASN A 47 1.24 9.61 -17.07
CA ASN A 47 1.67 10.03 -18.39
C ASN A 47 0.85 11.26 -18.80
N THR A 48 1.46 12.44 -18.75
CA THR A 48 0.81 13.69 -19.14
C THR A 48 0.44 13.65 -20.63
N LYS A 49 -0.78 14.10 -20.96
CA LYS A 49 -1.23 14.11 -22.36
C LYS A 49 -0.42 15.17 -23.13
N ASN A 50 0.09 14.80 -24.31
CA ASN A 50 0.68 15.69 -25.33
C ASN A 50 2.10 16.23 -25.13
N GLU A 51 2.95 15.60 -24.31
CA GLU A 51 4.36 16.01 -24.22
C GLU A 51 5.31 14.80 -24.34
N PHE A 52 6.43 14.97 -25.05
CA PHE A 52 7.59 14.03 -25.01
C PHE A 52 8.33 14.16 -23.67
N CYS A 53 7.58 14.19 -22.57
CA CYS A 53 8.08 14.36 -21.22
C CYS A 53 8.18 13.01 -20.52
N LEU A 54 9.09 12.93 -19.55
CA LEU A 54 9.16 11.76 -18.67
C LEU A 54 7.87 11.65 -17.84
N PRO A 55 7.38 10.44 -17.55
CA PRO A 55 6.21 10.23 -16.70
C PRO A 55 6.40 10.87 -15.32
N LEU A 56 5.35 11.50 -14.81
CA LEU A 56 5.33 12.04 -13.45
C LEU A 56 5.10 10.89 -12.46
N VAL A 57 6.01 10.74 -11.49
CA VAL A 57 5.83 9.77 -10.39
C VAL A 57 5.34 10.49 -9.15
N VAL A 58 4.09 10.23 -8.78
CA VAL A 58 3.51 10.70 -7.51
C VAL A 58 3.75 9.63 -6.45
N LYS A 59 4.60 9.96 -5.47
CA LYS A 59 4.87 9.14 -4.29
C LYS A 59 4.17 9.74 -3.07
N THR A 60 3.41 8.93 -2.33
CA THR A 60 2.70 9.39 -1.14
C THR A 60 3.37 8.95 0.17
N GLU A 61 2.80 9.39 1.29
CA GLU A 61 3.01 8.75 2.59
C GLU A 61 2.42 7.34 2.61
N PRO A 62 2.77 6.49 3.60
CA PRO A 62 2.14 5.20 3.78
C PRO A 62 0.61 5.28 3.84
N ILE A 63 -0.04 4.41 3.08
CA ILE A 63 -1.49 4.28 3.06
C ILE A 63 -1.96 3.71 4.40
N THR A 64 -2.95 4.35 5.00
CA THR A 64 -3.61 3.93 6.25
C THR A 64 -4.96 3.26 5.99
N SER A 65 -5.58 3.52 4.83
CA SER A 65 -6.83 2.90 4.43
C SER A 65 -7.02 2.91 2.91
N VAL A 66 -7.44 1.79 2.35
CA VAL A 66 -7.89 1.61 0.96
C VAL A 66 -8.80 0.38 0.93
N LEU A 67 -9.80 0.34 0.04
CA LEU A 67 -10.64 -0.85 -0.09
C LEU A 67 -9.87 -1.97 -0.81
N PRO A 68 -10.05 -3.25 -0.44
CA PRO A 68 -9.29 -4.38 -1.01
C PRO A 68 -9.35 -4.48 -2.54
N GLU A 69 -10.48 -4.15 -3.15
CA GLU A 69 -10.66 -4.19 -4.60
C GLU A 69 -9.85 -3.12 -5.36
N TYR A 70 -9.35 -2.09 -4.66
CA TYR A 70 -8.49 -1.04 -5.20
C TYR A 70 -7.05 -1.14 -4.72
N GLU A 71 -6.66 -2.30 -4.19
CA GLU A 71 -5.27 -2.55 -3.89
C GLU A 71 -4.50 -2.93 -5.16
N PHE A 72 -3.30 -2.36 -5.30
CA PHE A 72 -2.37 -2.62 -6.38
C PHE A 72 -0.98 -2.91 -5.80
N PHE A 73 -0.32 -3.93 -6.33
CA PHE A 73 1.08 -4.25 -6.02
C PHE A 73 1.79 -4.72 -7.29
N ASP A 74 2.94 -4.12 -7.60
CA ASP A 74 3.67 -4.32 -8.86
C ASP A 74 2.78 -4.22 -10.11
N GLY A 75 1.84 -3.26 -10.12
CA GLY A 75 0.91 -3.02 -11.22
C GLY A 75 -0.26 -4.00 -11.31
N SER A 76 -0.32 -5.03 -10.45
CA SER A 76 -1.44 -5.97 -10.41
C SER A 76 -2.50 -5.50 -9.42
N GLN A 77 -3.73 -5.33 -9.91
CA GLN A 77 -4.90 -5.11 -9.06
C GLN A 77 -5.21 -6.38 -8.24
N ARG A 78 -5.76 -6.21 -7.04
CA ARG A 78 -6.14 -7.29 -6.11
C ARG A 78 -4.99 -8.29 -5.91
N PRO A 79 -3.85 -7.82 -5.38
CA PRO A 79 -2.69 -8.67 -5.23
C PRO A 79 -2.98 -9.81 -4.26
N HIS A 80 -2.38 -10.96 -4.52
CA HIS A 80 -2.53 -12.13 -3.66
C HIS A 80 -1.91 -11.87 -2.30
N LYS A 81 -2.68 -12.12 -1.24
CA LYS A 81 -2.19 -12.03 0.14
C LYS A 81 -2.14 -13.41 0.79
N TYR A 82 -1.18 -13.56 1.69
CA TYR A 82 -0.99 -14.75 2.50
C TYR A 82 -1.02 -14.36 3.98
N LEU A 83 -1.42 -15.32 4.81
CA LEU A 83 -1.36 -15.17 6.24
C LEU A 83 0.08 -15.36 6.73
N TYR A 84 0.61 -14.35 7.40
CA TYR A 84 1.91 -14.36 8.05
C TYR A 84 1.73 -14.31 9.57
N GLU A 85 2.46 -15.18 10.26
CA GLU A 85 2.66 -15.09 11.71
C GLU A 85 3.98 -14.34 11.96
N VAL A 86 3.88 -13.25 12.72
CA VAL A 86 4.99 -12.34 13.00
C VAL A 86 5.25 -12.31 14.51
N ASP A 87 6.42 -12.80 14.91
CA ASP A 87 6.92 -12.76 16.27
C ASP A 87 7.93 -11.61 16.43
N PHE A 88 7.71 -10.74 17.41
CA PHE A 88 8.57 -9.59 17.65
C PHE A 88 8.61 -9.21 19.14
N ILE A 89 9.61 -8.42 19.55
CA ILE A 89 9.64 -7.77 20.86
C ILE A 89 9.21 -6.31 20.68
N TYR A 90 8.28 -5.86 21.51
CA TYR A 90 7.91 -4.45 21.60
C TYR A 90 7.78 -4.06 23.07
N GLN A 91 8.42 -2.95 23.46
CA GLN A 91 8.47 -2.50 24.87
C GLN A 91 8.95 -3.62 25.83
N LYS A 92 10.02 -4.34 25.44
CA LYS A 92 10.59 -5.49 26.18
C LYS A 92 9.64 -6.68 26.37
N LYS A 93 8.48 -6.70 25.73
CA LYS A 93 7.52 -7.81 25.81
C LYS A 93 7.47 -8.57 24.48
N PRO A 94 7.53 -9.91 24.48
CA PRO A 94 7.29 -10.69 23.28
C PRO A 94 5.83 -10.52 22.85
N ARG A 95 5.64 -10.34 21.55
CA ARG A 95 4.35 -10.22 20.88
C ARG A 95 4.31 -11.11 19.66
N LYS A 96 3.10 -11.50 19.30
CA LYS A 96 2.81 -12.39 18.20
C LYS A 96 1.54 -11.95 17.52
N PHE A 97 1.59 -11.72 16.22
CA PHE A 97 0.47 -11.22 15.43
C PHE A 97 0.34 -11.99 14.13
N ASN A 98 -0.90 -12.18 13.69
CA ASN A 98 -1.20 -12.70 12.36
C ASN A 98 -1.61 -11.53 11.46
N VAL A 99 -1.01 -11.42 10.28
CA VAL A 99 -1.28 -10.36 9.31
C VAL A 99 -1.42 -10.92 7.90
N MET A 100 -2.34 -10.35 7.12
CA MET A 100 -2.47 -10.66 5.70
C MET A 100 -1.57 -9.73 4.90
N ALA A 101 -0.60 -10.28 4.20
CA ALA A 101 0.39 -9.51 3.45
C ALA A 101 0.75 -10.18 2.12
N VAL A 102 1.26 -9.40 1.17
CA VAL A 102 1.65 -9.90 -0.17
C VAL A 102 2.98 -10.68 -0.10
N ASP A 103 3.87 -10.26 0.80
CA ASP A 103 5.12 -10.93 1.11
C ASP A 103 5.53 -10.70 2.59
N ALA A 104 6.72 -11.20 2.96
CA ALA A 104 7.25 -11.06 4.30
C ALA A 104 7.69 -9.63 4.64
N ALA A 105 8.08 -8.82 3.65
CA ALA A 105 8.45 -7.42 3.85
C ALA A 105 7.21 -6.62 4.21
N HIS A 106 6.13 -6.79 3.45
CA HIS A 106 4.84 -6.15 3.73
C HIS A 106 4.30 -6.57 5.10
N ALA A 107 4.42 -7.85 5.48
CA ALA A 107 4.03 -8.31 6.82
C ALA A 107 4.80 -7.58 7.93
N ARG A 108 6.10 -7.33 7.73
CA ARG A 108 6.94 -6.58 8.66
C ARG A 108 6.47 -5.13 8.76
N ASP A 109 6.26 -4.48 7.63
CA ASP A 109 5.93 -3.04 7.56
C ASP A 109 4.57 -2.75 8.21
N LEU A 110 3.58 -3.63 8.04
CA LEU A 110 2.29 -3.54 8.73
C LEU A 110 2.42 -3.57 10.27
N ILE A 111 3.37 -4.35 10.79
CA ILE A 111 3.67 -4.39 12.23
C ILE A 111 4.40 -3.11 12.65
N GLU A 112 5.40 -2.66 11.89
CA GLU A 112 6.19 -1.45 12.22
C GLU A 112 5.34 -0.17 12.23
N MET A 113 4.30 -0.08 11.39
CA MET A 113 3.35 1.04 11.42
C MET A 113 2.71 1.25 12.79
N ASN A 114 2.32 0.15 13.44
CA ASN A 114 1.59 0.16 14.71
C ASN A 114 2.52 0.01 15.93
N HIS A 115 3.69 -0.60 15.73
CA HIS A 115 4.65 -0.94 16.77
C HIS A 115 6.05 -0.46 16.38
N LYS A 116 6.23 0.86 16.26
CA LYS A 116 7.52 1.48 15.91
C LYS A 116 8.65 0.95 16.80
N LYS A 117 9.80 0.60 16.21
CA LYS A 117 10.95 -0.01 16.89
C LYS A 117 10.71 -1.44 17.41
N ALA A 118 9.80 -2.18 16.80
CA ALA A 118 9.69 -3.62 17.04
C ALA A 118 10.98 -4.34 16.63
N GLU A 119 11.46 -5.25 17.48
CA GLU A 119 12.57 -6.14 17.16
C GLU A 119 12.02 -7.48 16.66
N PHE A 120 12.13 -7.74 15.35
CA PHE A 120 11.58 -8.92 14.72
C PHE A 120 12.42 -10.15 15.00
N LYS A 121 11.76 -11.24 15.41
CA LYS A 121 12.39 -12.54 15.65
C LYS A 121 12.13 -13.52 14.53
N LEU A 122 10.87 -13.61 14.10
CA LEU A 122 10.42 -14.55 13.10
C LEU A 122 9.27 -13.96 12.31
N ILE A 123 9.33 -14.10 10.99
CA ILE A 123 8.22 -13.86 10.08
C ILE A 123 8.06 -15.13 9.28
N LYS A 124 6.95 -15.84 9.48
CA LYS A 124 6.68 -17.08 8.75
C LYS A 124 5.32 -17.02 8.08
N ARG A 125 5.29 -17.45 6.83
CA ARG A 125 4.03 -17.70 6.13
C ARG A 125 3.37 -18.94 6.73
N ILE A 126 2.12 -18.82 7.17
CA ILE A 126 1.33 -19.97 7.61
C ILE A 126 0.89 -20.74 6.36
N LYS A 127 1.14 -22.05 6.33
CA LYS A 127 0.67 -22.93 5.25
C LYS A 127 -0.85 -23.12 5.41
N GLY A 128 -1.64 -22.42 4.60
CA GLY A 128 -3.10 -22.50 4.61
C GLY A 128 -3.75 -21.23 4.07
N GLU A 129 -4.86 -21.42 3.36
CA GLU A 129 -5.76 -20.44 2.71
C GLU A 129 -5.10 -19.27 1.93
N LYS A 130 -5.11 -19.42 0.61
CA LYS A 130 -5.00 -18.28 -0.32
C LYS A 130 -6.31 -17.51 -0.23
N ILE A 131 -6.25 -16.23 0.14
CA ILE A 131 -7.40 -15.35 0.01
C ILE A 131 -7.08 -14.43 -1.16
N SER A 132 -7.73 -14.69 -2.29
CA SER A 132 -7.85 -13.70 -3.37
C SER A 132 -8.93 -12.71 -2.94
N CYS A 133 -8.53 -11.47 -2.69
CA CYS A 133 -9.47 -10.37 -2.47
C CYS A 133 -10.04 -9.88 -3.81
#